data_AF-A0A5P9H7V0-F1
#
_entry.id   AF-A0A5P9H7V0-F1
#
_cell.length_a   1.000
_cell.length_b   1.000
_cell.length_c   1.000
_cell.angle_alpha   90.00
_cell.angle_beta   90.00
_cell.angle_gamma   90.00
#
_symmetry.space_group_name_H-M   'P 1'
#
loop_
_entity.id
_entity.type
_entity.pdbx_description
1 polymer ?
#
loop_
_entity_poly.entity_id
_entity_poly.type
_entity_poly.pdbx_seq_one_letter_code
_entity_poly.pdbx_strand_id
1 'polypeptide(L)' 'MTEAEHRRVIDELDAVIRDTRTLMERFEASGMDEDMAGDYAQLHDLYSRAVSDQKAHTLALLDAVFE' A
#
# COMPACT_ATOMS: atom_id res chain seq x y z
N MET A 1 -1.92 -1.37 19.75
CA MET A 1 -1.37 -2.55 19.05
C MET A 1 0.00 -2.81 19.60
N THR A 2 0.41 -4.07 19.69
CA THR A 2 1.77 -4.46 20.09
C THR A 2 2.75 -4.24 18.92
N GLU A 3 4.05 -4.19 19.21
CA GLU A 3 5.09 -4.12 18.16
C GLU A 3 4.95 -5.25 17.12
N ALA A 4 4.64 -6.46 17.57
CA ALA A 4 4.42 -7.61 16.70
C ALA A 4 3.21 -7.42 15.78
N GLU A 5 2.14 -6.80 16.28
CA GLU A 5 0.96 -6.46 15.47
C GLU A 5 1.30 -5.37 14.46
N HIS A 6 2.03 -4.32 14.85
CA HIS A 6 2.50 -3.28 13.92
C HIS A 6 3.39 -3.87 12.81
N ARG A 7 4.35 -4.74 13.17
CA ARG A 7 5.21 -5.42 12.21
C ARG A 7 4.40 -6.25 11.22
N ARG A 8 3.47 -7.05 11.73
CA ARG A 8 2.60 -7.88 10.88
C ARG A 8 1.80 -7.02 9.90
N VAL A 9 1.20 -5.92 10.37
CA VAL A 9 0.43 -5.04 9.47
C VAL A 9 1.33 -4.38 8.42
N ILE A 10 2.56 -3.99 8.77
CA ILE A 10 3.54 -3.46 7.81
C ILE A 10 3.84 -4.50 6.71
N ASP A 11 4.07 -5.77 7.08
CA ASP A 11 4.39 -6.84 6.14
C ASP A 11 3.22 -7.14 5.17
N GLU A 12 1.98 -7.13 5.66
CA GLU A 12 0.77 -7.29 4.83
C GLU A 12 0.56 -6.08 3.91
N LEU A 13 0.80 -4.85 4.41
CA LEU A 13 0.73 -3.63 3.58
C LEU A 13 1.80 -3.64 2.49
N ASP A 14 3.01 -4.13 2.76
CA ASP A 14 4.06 -4.32 1.76
C ASP A 14 3.62 -5.27 0.62
N ALA A 15 2.89 -6.34 0.96
CA ALA A 15 2.34 -7.24 -0.04
C ALA A 15 1.30 -6.53 -0.91
N VAL A 16 0.35 -5.81 -0.30
CA VAL A 16 -0.70 -5.05 -1.01
C VAL A 16 -0.09 -3.98 -1.92
N ILE A 17 0.90 -3.23 -1.44
CA ILE A 17 1.61 -2.20 -2.21
C ILE A 17 2.26 -2.82 -3.45
N ARG A 18 2.96 -3.95 -3.29
CA ARG A 18 3.63 -4.65 -4.39
C ARG A 18 2.63 -5.14 -5.43
N ASP A 19 1.58 -5.80 -4.99
CA ASP A 19 0.57 -6.40 -5.87
C ASP A 19 -0.21 -5.33 -6.63
N THR A 20 -0.57 -4.23 -5.94
CA THR A 20 -1.26 -3.09 -6.57
C THR A 20 -0.38 -2.45 -7.63
N ARG A 21 0.92 -2.25 -7.35
CA ARG A 21 1.87 -1.72 -8.33
C ARG A 21 2.02 -2.63 -9.54
N THR A 22 2.16 -3.95 -9.35
CA THR A 22 2.22 -4.91 -10.45
C THR A 22 0.94 -4.89 -11.29
N LEU A 23 -0.22 -4.68 -10.69
CA LEU A 23 -1.47 -4.55 -11.41
C LEU A 23 -1.53 -3.24 -12.22
N MET A 24 -1.10 -2.12 -11.65
CA MET A 24 -1.01 -0.83 -12.35
C MET A 24 -0.10 -0.91 -13.57
N GLU A 25 1.07 -1.54 -13.44
CA GLU A 25 2.00 -1.77 -14.56
C GLU A 25 1.36 -2.62 -15.67
N ARG A 26 0.48 -3.58 -15.33
CA ARG A 26 -0.28 -4.35 -16.33
C ARG A 26 -1.38 -3.53 -17.00
N PHE A 27 -2.03 -2.64 -16.26
CA PHE A 27 -3.02 -1.72 -16.83
C PHE A 27 -2.36 -0.84 -17.89
N GLU A 28 -1.26 -0.19 -17.52
CA GLU A 28 -0.47 0.66 -18.42
C GLU A 28 0.06 -0.12 -19.64
N ALA A 29 0.59 -1.32 -19.43
CA ALA A 29 1.13 -2.14 -20.52
C ALA A 29 0.06 -2.64 -21.52
N SER A 30 -1.20 -2.67 -21.10
CA SER A 30 -2.32 -3.13 -21.94
C SER A 30 -3.20 -1.98 -22.47
N GLY A 31 -2.94 -0.73 -22.08
CA GLY A 31 -3.80 0.43 -22.39
C GLY A 31 -5.08 0.49 -21.57
N MET A 32 -5.25 -0.39 -20.58
CA MET A 32 -6.42 -0.40 -19.70
C MET A 32 -6.45 0.79 -18.74
N ASP A 33 -5.32 1.46 -18.52
CA ASP A 33 -5.28 2.71 -17.77
C ASP A 33 -6.10 3.82 -18.45
N GLU A 34 -6.14 3.83 -19.79
CA GLU A 34 -6.99 4.75 -20.57
C GLU A 34 -8.42 4.21 -20.71
N ASP A 35 -8.58 2.95 -21.11
CA ASP A 35 -9.89 2.33 -21.36
C ASP A 35 -10.72 2.15 -20.07
N MET A 36 -10.05 1.98 -18.94
CA MET A 36 -10.64 1.74 -17.62
C MET A 36 -10.10 2.73 -16.58
N ALA A 37 -10.03 4.01 -16.96
CA ALA A 37 -9.48 5.08 -16.12
C ALA A 37 -10.10 5.16 -14.69
N GLY A 38 -11.38 4.80 -14.53
CA GLY A 38 -12.04 4.75 -13.23
C GLY A 38 -11.52 3.62 -12.32
N ASP A 39 -11.21 2.46 -12.88
CA ASP A 39 -10.61 1.35 -12.13
C ASP A 39 -9.13 1.61 -11.86
N TYR A 40 -8.42 2.19 -12.83
CA TYR A 40 -7.03 2.61 -12.65
C TYR A 40 -6.89 3.68 -11.56
N ALA A 41 -7.82 4.64 -11.47
CA ALA A 41 -7.86 5.62 -10.38
C ALA A 41 -8.09 4.97 -9.00
N GLN A 42 -8.90 3.92 -8.92
CA GLN A 42 -9.10 3.15 -7.68
C GLN A 42 -7.82 2.41 -7.26
N LEU A 43 -7.04 1.89 -8.21
CA LEU A 43 -5.73 1.28 -7.91
C LEU A 43 -4.75 2.30 -7.34
N HIS A 44 -4.72 3.52 -7.89
CA HIS A 44 -3.91 4.62 -7.34
C HIS A 44 -4.34 5.02 -5.91
N ASP A 45 -5.64 5.12 -5.66
CA ASP A 45 -6.17 5.42 -4.32
C ASP A 45 -5.85 4.31 -3.32
N LEU A 46 -6.00 3.03 -3.71
CA LEU A 46 -5.59 1.90 -2.88
C LEU A 46 -4.10 1.93 -2.56
N TYR A 47 -3.26 2.16 -3.57
CA TYR A 47 -1.80 2.28 -3.40
C TYR A 47 -1.46 3.41 -2.42
N SER A 48 -2.05 4.58 -2.60
CA SER A 48 -1.80 5.75 -1.75
C SER A 48 -2.18 5.50 -0.29
N ARG A 49 -3.35 4.88 -0.06
CA ARG A 49 -3.81 4.51 1.28
C ARG A 49 -2.89 3.50 1.93
N ALA A 50 -2.53 2.43 1.23
CA ALA A 50 -1.64 1.40 1.76
C ALA A 50 -0.27 1.97 2.17
N VAL A 51 0.31 2.87 1.37
CA VAL A 51 1.57 3.57 1.70
C VAL A 51 1.40 4.48 2.93
N SER A 52 0.29 5.22 3.01
CA SER A 52 0.01 6.08 4.16
C SER A 52 -0.14 5.27 5.45
N ASP A 53 -0.87 4.16 5.40
CA ASP A 53 -1.07 3.27 6.55
C ASP A 53 0.24 2.61 6.97
N GLN A 54 1.06 2.16 6.01
CA GLN A 54 2.37 1.57 6.32
C GLN A 54 3.27 2.58 7.04
N LYS A 55 3.28 3.84 6.57
CA LYS A 55 4.01 4.92 7.23
C LYS A 55 3.51 5.14 8.66
N ALA A 56 2.20 5.15 8.87
CA ALA A 56 1.61 5.32 10.20
C ALA A 56 2.02 4.18 11.15
N HIS A 57 1.95 2.92 10.72
CA HIS A 57 2.40 1.79 11.53
C HIS A 57 3.91 1.81 11.79
N THR A 58 4.71 2.26 10.82
CA THR A 58 6.16 2.41 10.99
C THR A 58 6.49 3.48 12.02
N LEU A 59 5.81 4.63 11.98
CA LEU A 59 5.98 5.70 12.97
C LEU A 59 5.58 5.23 14.37
N ALA A 60 4.43 4.56 14.50
CA ALA A 60 4.00 4.02 15.79
C ALA A 60 4.99 3.00 16.37
N LEU A 61 5.64 2.19 15.51
CA LEU A 61 6.68 1.25 15.94
C LEU A 61 7.95 1.99 16.39
N LEU A 62 8.33 3.09 15.72
CA LEU A 62 9.45 3.92 16.16
C LEU A 62 9.14 4.57 17.51
N ASP A 63 7.97 5.16 17.67
CA ASP A 63 7.56 5.81 18.92
C ASP A 63 7.56 4.80 20.09
N ALA A 64 7.04 3.59 19.86
CA ALA A 64 7.04 2.52 20.87
C ALA A 64 8.44 2.01 21.27
N VAL A 65 9.43 2.14 20.39
CA VAL A 65 10.83 1.75 20.67
C VAL A 65 11.58 2.83 21.46
N PHE A 66 11.10 4.08 21.45
CA PHE A 66 11.74 5.21 22.12
C PHE A 66 11.02 5.67 23.42
N GLU A 67 9.97 4.96 23.85
CA GLU A 67 9.33 5.08 25.19
C GLU A 67 9.93 4.09 26.21
#